data_AF-A0A5N5JXF2-F1
#
_entry.id   AF-A0A5N5JXF2-F1
#
_cell.length_a   1.000
_cell.length_b   1.000
_cell.length_c   1.000
_cell.angle_alpha   90.00
_cell.angle_beta   90.00
_cell.angle_gamma   90.00
#
_symmetry.space_group_name_H-M   'P 1'
#
loop_
_entity.id
_entity.type
_entity.pdbx_description
1 polymer ?
#
loop_
_entity_poly.entity_id
_entity_poly.type
_entity_poly.pdbx_seq_one_letter_code
_entity_poly.pdbx_strand_id
1 'polypeptide(L)'
;MSLGCLRLALSRAARASCPSTSPVTLLLLYKPQSSRTTWSYLGIKLQQWTLFSTAAGDDGDTAESEPQEEKKKKKKQDPKARTTISSVGRKIHQRHLLLLDEEGENLGTMHRADALRLMDEKGLKLVPVNENAEPPVYRLMSGKQIHEEQMKLREKQKTKATGVVQVKDLTLSSDIALHDLDTKLKQVTSWLEKKHHVRLTLKPRRDRSEQPLDTILDEMVGRITAPLGFVNKPKLIREGRAASCVLRPPSAKELQAQGTRPAAQTPSNTPKPNLGEQEPLGSPSERDRDSQQQ
;
A
#
# COMPACT_ATOMS: atom_id res chain seq x y z
N MET A 1 57.07 28.71 38.03
CA MET A 1 57.07 28.65 36.56
C MET A 1 55.62 28.72 36.08
N SER A 2 55.34 29.63 35.13
CA SER A 2 54.09 29.86 34.36
C SER A 2 52.80 30.15 35.17
N LEU A 3 52.35 31.38 35.42
CA LEU A 3 51.87 32.48 34.55
C LEU A 3 50.68 32.12 33.63
N GLY A 4 49.57 32.85 33.81
CA GLY A 4 48.38 32.87 32.95
C GLY A 4 47.11 33.26 33.74
N CYS A 5 47.02 34.46 34.29
CA CYS A 5 46.41 35.68 33.70
C CYS A 5 44.86 35.70 33.62
N LEU A 6 44.31 36.57 34.48
CA LEU A 6 42.98 37.20 34.56
C LEU A 6 42.33 37.66 33.23
N ARG A 7 40.98 37.68 33.22
CA ARG A 7 40.07 38.77 32.76
C ARG A 7 38.61 38.33 33.06
N LEU A 8 37.88 38.85 34.06
CA LEU A 8 37.24 40.16 34.26
C LEU A 8 36.31 40.66 33.13
N ALA A 9 35.03 40.74 33.52
CA ALA A 9 34.09 41.87 33.39
C ALA A 9 33.21 42.08 32.14
N LEU A 10 31.91 42.13 32.46
CA LEU A 10 30.85 43.09 32.07
C LEU A 10 30.52 43.30 30.58
N SER A 11 29.23 43.10 30.26
CA SER A 11 28.38 44.23 29.84
C SER A 11 26.88 43.87 29.93
N ARG A 12 26.20 44.54 30.87
CA ARG A 12 24.77 44.86 30.85
C ARG A 12 24.51 45.82 29.68
N ALA A 13 23.42 45.63 28.95
CA ALA A 13 22.76 46.72 28.22
C ALA A 13 21.30 46.78 28.62
N ALA A 14 20.84 47.98 28.93
CA ALA A 14 19.57 48.31 29.53
C ALA A 14 18.67 49.03 28.51
N ARG A 15 17.36 48.80 28.66
CA ARG A 15 16.20 49.70 28.44
C ARG A 15 16.05 50.44 27.10
N ALA A 16 14.88 50.23 26.51
CA ALA A 16 14.04 51.32 26.03
C ALA A 16 12.57 51.05 26.44
N SER A 17 12.08 51.87 27.37
CA SER A 17 10.67 52.25 27.53
C SER A 17 10.52 53.57 26.75
N CYS A 18 9.40 54.09 26.25
CA CYS A 18 7.94 54.04 26.48
C CYS A 18 7.35 54.86 25.27
N PRO A 19 6.15 55.48 25.33
CA PRO A 19 4.79 54.97 25.50
C PRO A 19 3.85 55.47 24.36
N SER A 20 2.59 55.05 24.33
CA SER A 20 1.42 55.97 24.45
C SER A 20 0.10 55.27 24.05
N THR A 21 -0.87 55.35 24.98
CA THR A 21 -2.32 55.64 24.83
C THR A 21 -3.10 55.00 23.67
N SER A 22 -4.31 54.45 23.81
CA SER A 22 -5.30 54.24 24.90
C SER A 22 -6.49 53.46 24.27
N PRO A 23 -7.62 53.14 24.94
CA PRO A 23 -8.22 51.81 24.88
C PRO A 23 -9.70 51.76 24.41
N VAL A 24 -10.28 50.55 24.47
CA VAL A 24 -11.73 50.24 24.52
C VAL A 24 -12.46 50.44 23.18
N THR A 25 -12.95 49.38 22.53
CA THR A 25 -14.33 48.92 22.75
C THR A 25 -14.48 47.44 22.42
N LEU A 26 -14.99 46.73 23.42
CA LEU A 26 -15.40 45.34 23.41
C LEU A 26 -16.88 45.30 23.04
N LEU A 27 -17.25 44.65 21.94
CA LEU A 27 -18.62 44.20 21.71
C LEU A 27 -18.60 42.85 20.98
N LEU A 28 -18.95 41.84 21.76
CA LEU A 28 -19.31 40.49 21.36
C LEU A 28 -20.55 40.49 20.45
N LEU A 29 -20.64 39.45 19.61
CA LEU A 29 -21.80 38.60 19.24
C LEU A 29 -21.58 38.12 17.79
N TYR A 30 -21.10 36.91 17.54
CA TYR A 30 -21.82 35.62 17.63
C TYR A 30 -23.15 35.57 16.87
N LYS A 31 -23.11 35.14 15.60
CA LYS A 31 -23.99 34.12 14.99
C LYS A 31 -23.73 33.98 13.47
N PRO A 32 -23.46 32.78 12.95
CA PRO A 32 -23.63 32.49 11.54
C PRO A 32 -25.08 32.01 11.29
N GLN A 33 -25.82 32.77 10.48
CA GLN A 33 -27.19 32.45 10.08
C GLN A 33 -27.17 31.55 8.84
N SER A 34 -27.57 30.30 9.06
CA SER A 34 -27.92 29.31 8.05
C SER A 34 -29.04 29.85 7.15
N SER A 35 -28.72 30.09 5.88
CA SER A 35 -29.70 30.40 4.83
C SER A 35 -30.36 29.10 4.37
N ARG A 36 -31.60 28.90 4.84
CA ARG A 36 -32.55 27.92 4.33
C ARG A 36 -32.90 28.27 2.88
N THR A 37 -32.35 27.57 1.91
CA THR A 37 -32.89 27.56 0.54
C THR A 37 -34.12 26.67 0.50
N THR A 38 -35.27 27.31 0.44
CA THR A 38 -36.58 26.73 0.14
C THR A 38 -36.56 26.16 -1.27
N TRP A 39 -36.75 24.84 -1.41
CA TRP A 39 -37.11 24.24 -2.69
C TRP A 39 -38.60 24.47 -2.89
N SER A 40 -38.89 25.50 -3.68
CA SER A 40 -40.20 25.81 -4.23
C SER A 40 -40.70 24.65 -5.08
N TYR A 41 -41.90 24.20 -4.71
CA TYR A 41 -42.78 23.33 -5.48
C TYR A 41 -42.96 23.84 -6.92
N LEU A 42 -42.62 23.00 -7.89
CA LEU A 42 -43.20 22.92 -9.23
C LEU A 42 -43.14 21.41 -9.54
N GLY A 43 -44.22 20.64 -9.48
CA GLY A 43 -45.50 20.91 -10.12
C GLY A 43 -45.50 20.38 -11.56
N ILE A 44 -45.08 19.13 -11.81
CA ILE A 44 -45.33 18.43 -13.08
C ILE A 44 -45.80 17.01 -12.77
N LYS A 45 -47.10 16.79 -13.01
CA LYS A 45 -47.79 15.50 -13.04
C LYS A 45 -47.24 14.64 -14.18
N LEU A 46 -47.05 13.35 -13.96
CA LEU A 46 -47.33 12.36 -15.00
C LEU A 46 -47.77 11.01 -14.40
N GLN A 47 -49.09 10.81 -14.51
CA GLN A 47 -49.79 9.58 -14.90
C GLN A 47 -49.47 8.28 -14.15
N GLN A 48 -50.26 8.11 -13.10
CA GLN A 48 -50.95 6.91 -12.64
C GLN A 48 -51.29 5.89 -13.74
N TRP A 49 -50.75 4.66 -13.62
CA TRP A 49 -51.38 3.44 -14.12
C TRP A 49 -51.88 2.65 -12.91
N THR A 50 -53.19 2.65 -12.71
CA THR A 50 -53.88 1.72 -11.81
C THR A 50 -54.05 0.39 -12.53
N LEU A 51 -53.43 -0.66 -12.01
CA LEU A 51 -53.77 -2.02 -12.39
C LEU A 51 -54.99 -2.46 -11.58
N PHE A 52 -56.02 -2.84 -12.32
CA PHE A 52 -57.29 -3.39 -11.90
C PHE A 52 -57.11 -4.49 -10.84
N SER A 53 -57.83 -4.36 -9.71
CA SER A 53 -58.05 -5.42 -8.74
C SER A 53 -59.40 -6.06 -9.04
N THR A 54 -59.41 -7.37 -9.32
CA THR A 54 -60.60 -8.20 -9.14
C THR A 54 -60.20 -9.48 -8.42
N ALA A 55 -61.17 -10.00 -7.69
CA ALA A 55 -61.02 -10.87 -6.54
C ALA A 55 -60.93 -12.38 -6.86
N ALA A 56 -60.54 -13.10 -5.80
CA ALA A 56 -60.86 -14.50 -5.46
C ALA A 56 -60.11 -15.62 -6.20
N GLY A 57 -59.37 -16.40 -5.41
CA GLY A 57 -58.77 -17.67 -5.77
C GLY A 57 -58.02 -18.26 -4.57
N ASP A 58 -58.55 -19.37 -4.09
CA ASP A 58 -58.14 -20.21 -2.98
C ASP A 58 -56.83 -20.98 -3.26
N ASP A 59 -56.35 -21.69 -2.24
CA ASP A 59 -55.27 -22.68 -2.21
C ASP A 59 -53.85 -22.18 -1.85
N GLY A 60 -53.32 -22.83 -0.81
CA GLY A 60 -52.21 -22.34 0.00
C GLY A 60 -50.81 -22.58 -0.54
N ASP A 61 -49.84 -21.99 0.14
CA ASP A 61 -48.54 -22.63 0.32
C ASP A 61 -47.77 -22.01 1.50
N THR A 62 -46.90 -22.83 2.05
CA THR A 62 -46.09 -22.61 3.25
C THR A 62 -45.04 -21.53 2.99
N ALA A 63 -45.17 -20.36 3.60
CA ALA A 63 -44.16 -19.29 3.52
C ALA A 63 -43.09 -19.49 4.59
N GLU A 64 -42.00 -20.14 4.19
CA GLU A 64 -40.71 -20.07 4.88
C GLU A 64 -40.26 -18.61 4.98
N SER A 65 -40.01 -18.14 6.21
CA SER A 65 -39.46 -16.82 6.46
C SER A 65 -37.94 -16.82 6.27
N GLU A 66 -37.48 -16.41 5.08
CA GLU A 66 -36.08 -16.04 4.84
C GLU A 66 -35.72 -14.79 5.67
N PRO A 67 -34.70 -14.82 6.56
CA PRO A 67 -34.23 -13.63 7.26
C PRO A 67 -33.37 -12.78 6.33
N GLN A 68 -33.76 -11.53 6.10
CA GLN A 68 -32.93 -10.56 5.39
C GLN A 68 -31.65 -10.26 6.17
N GLU A 69 -30.52 -10.68 5.62
CA GLU A 69 -29.17 -10.44 6.14
C GLU A 69 -28.76 -8.98 5.90
N GLU A 70 -28.94 -8.13 6.92
CA GLU A 70 -28.41 -6.76 6.93
C GLU A 70 -26.87 -6.78 6.89
N LYS A 71 -26.30 -6.46 5.72
CA LYS A 71 -24.86 -6.27 5.55
C LYS A 71 -24.37 -5.07 6.37
N LYS A 72 -23.91 -5.34 7.60
CA LYS A 72 -23.20 -4.37 8.46
C LYS A 72 -21.99 -3.79 7.71
N LYS A 73 -22.05 -2.50 7.39
CA LYS A 73 -20.93 -1.72 6.86
C LYS A 73 -19.74 -1.84 7.80
N LYS A 74 -18.62 -2.42 7.33
CA LYS A 74 -17.34 -2.46 8.06
C LYS A 74 -16.90 -1.04 8.41
N LYS A 75 -17.08 -0.65 9.68
CA LYS A 75 -16.60 0.62 10.23
C LYS A 75 -15.08 0.69 10.04
N LYS A 76 -14.61 1.72 9.33
CA LYS A 76 -13.18 1.99 9.09
C LYS A 76 -12.52 2.17 10.45
N GLN A 77 -11.56 1.30 10.78
CA GLN A 77 -10.88 1.33 12.08
C GLN A 77 -10.19 2.68 12.29
N ASP A 78 -10.43 3.31 13.44
CA ASP A 78 -9.81 4.57 13.80
C ASP A 78 -8.28 4.40 13.90
N PRO A 79 -7.47 5.29 13.28
CA PRO A 79 -6.01 5.18 13.28
C PRO A 79 -5.36 5.42 14.66
N LYS A 80 -6.17 5.71 15.69
CA LYS A 80 -5.74 5.88 17.09
C LYS A 80 -5.90 4.62 17.94
N ALA A 81 -6.37 3.49 17.38
CA ALA A 81 -6.47 2.24 18.12
C ALA A 81 -5.10 1.87 18.71
N ARG A 82 -5.05 1.68 20.03
CA ARG A 82 -3.83 1.41 20.79
C ARG A 82 -3.19 0.13 20.25
N THR A 83 -2.12 0.26 19.47
CA THR A 83 -1.44 -0.87 18.82
C THR A 83 -0.68 -1.76 19.84
N THR A 84 -0.65 -1.35 21.10
CA THR A 84 0.09 -2.00 22.19
C THR A 84 -0.85 -2.55 23.26
N ILE A 85 -0.80 -3.86 23.49
CA ILE A 85 -1.49 -4.50 24.62
C ILE A 85 -0.92 -3.93 25.91
N SER A 86 -1.76 -3.31 26.72
CA SER A 86 -1.37 -2.74 28.01
C SER A 86 -2.60 -2.51 28.87
N SER A 87 -2.40 -2.50 30.20
CA SER A 87 -3.51 -2.33 31.12
C SER A 87 -4.14 -0.93 31.01
N VAL A 88 -5.47 -0.88 31.07
CA VAL A 88 -6.26 0.36 31.13
C VAL A 88 -6.23 0.99 32.52
N GLY A 89 -5.93 0.19 33.56
CA GLY A 89 -6.11 0.57 34.96
C GLY A 89 -7.58 0.69 35.35
N ARG A 90 -7.90 1.62 36.26
CA ARG A 90 -9.26 1.79 36.81
C ARG A 90 -10.16 2.72 36.00
N LYS A 91 -9.61 3.50 35.05
CA LYS A 91 -10.35 4.52 34.31
C LYS A 91 -11.04 3.92 33.08
N ILE A 92 -12.26 3.43 33.27
CA ILE A 92 -13.10 2.83 32.22
C ILE A 92 -14.34 3.69 32.01
N HIS A 93 -14.56 4.10 30.76
CA HIS A 93 -15.66 5.00 30.40
C HIS A 93 -16.97 4.27 30.15
N GLN A 94 -16.91 3.02 29.69
CA GLN A 94 -18.08 2.24 29.33
C GLN A 94 -18.80 1.68 30.56
N ARG A 95 -20.13 1.68 30.52
CA ARG A 95 -20.99 1.23 31.63
C ARG A 95 -21.03 -0.29 31.74
N HIS A 96 -21.24 -0.95 30.61
CA HIS A 96 -21.29 -2.40 30.48
C HIS A 96 -20.13 -2.88 29.62
N LEU A 97 -19.56 -4.01 30.00
CA LEU A 97 -18.43 -4.62 29.31
C LEU A 97 -18.52 -6.14 29.41
N LEU A 98 -17.94 -6.82 28.42
CA LEU A 98 -17.77 -8.27 28.42
C LEU A 98 -16.42 -8.59 29.07
N LEU A 99 -16.43 -9.37 30.15
CA LEU A 99 -15.21 -9.72 30.89
C LEU A 99 -14.80 -11.17 30.61
N LEU A 100 -13.53 -11.34 30.27
CA LEU A 100 -12.86 -12.64 30.15
C LEU A 100 -11.93 -12.86 31.36
N ASP A 101 -11.88 -14.09 31.84
CA ASP A 101 -10.97 -14.48 32.91
C ASP A 101 -9.53 -14.65 32.42
N GLU A 102 -8.60 -14.95 33.34
CA GLU A 102 -7.20 -15.18 33.02
C GLU A 102 -6.98 -16.39 32.09
N GLU A 103 -7.77 -17.45 32.24
CA GLU A 103 -7.79 -18.63 31.35
C GLU A 103 -8.47 -18.34 30.01
N GLY A 104 -9.21 -17.24 29.91
CA GLY A 104 -10.01 -16.88 28.73
C GLY A 104 -11.45 -17.37 28.78
N GLU A 105 -11.92 -17.86 29.94
CA GLU A 105 -13.34 -18.16 30.16
C GLU A 105 -14.18 -16.88 30.12
N ASN A 106 -15.38 -16.96 29.56
CA ASN A 106 -16.27 -15.82 29.44
C ASN A 106 -17.15 -15.68 30.68
N LEU A 107 -16.91 -14.63 31.48
CA LEU A 107 -17.70 -14.31 32.67
C LEU A 107 -19.00 -13.55 32.33
N GLY A 108 -19.22 -13.25 31.05
CA GLY A 108 -20.43 -12.59 30.57
C GLY A 108 -20.36 -11.07 30.63
N THR A 109 -21.49 -10.44 30.28
CA THR A 109 -21.62 -8.99 30.27
C THR A 109 -21.96 -8.50 31.67
N MET A 110 -21.14 -7.62 32.22
CA MET A 110 -21.32 -7.07 33.57
C MET A 110 -21.13 -5.56 33.60
N HIS A 111 -21.50 -4.95 34.73
CA HIS A 111 -21.26 -3.52 34.94
C HIS A 111 -19.78 -3.28 35.25
N ARG A 112 -19.24 -2.11 34.86
CA ARG A 112 -17.83 -1.75 35.09
C ARG A 112 -17.39 -1.86 36.55
N ALA A 113 -18.31 -1.65 37.49
CA ALA A 113 -18.02 -1.69 38.91
C ALA A 113 -17.70 -3.12 39.36
N ASP A 114 -18.43 -4.11 38.87
CA ASP A 114 -18.23 -5.51 39.22
C ASP A 114 -16.93 -6.04 38.60
N ALA A 115 -16.62 -5.63 37.37
CA ALA A 115 -15.34 -5.95 36.75
C ALA A 115 -14.13 -5.39 37.53
N LEU A 116 -14.26 -4.18 38.10
CA LEU A 116 -13.22 -3.60 38.95
C LEU A 116 -13.10 -4.31 40.31
N ARG A 117 -14.22 -4.79 40.87
CA ARG A 117 -14.21 -5.61 42.09
C ARG A 117 -13.47 -6.92 41.86
N LEU A 118 -13.79 -7.64 40.79
CA LEU A 118 -13.12 -8.89 40.42
C LEU A 118 -11.61 -8.68 40.15
N MET A 119 -11.26 -7.55 39.54
CA MET A 119 -9.86 -7.16 39.35
C MET A 119 -9.13 -6.98 40.70
N ASP A 120 -9.76 -6.32 41.68
CA ASP A 120 -9.19 -6.11 43.01
C ASP A 120 -9.15 -7.42 43.84
N GLU A 121 -10.18 -8.25 43.76
CA GLU A 121 -10.29 -9.55 44.46
C GLU A 121 -9.20 -10.54 43.98
N LYS A 122 -8.99 -10.62 42.66
CA LYS A 122 -7.96 -11.49 42.08
C LYS A 122 -6.56 -10.85 42.05
N GLY A 123 -6.45 -9.54 42.33
CA GLY A 123 -5.19 -8.80 42.23
C GLY A 123 -4.61 -8.74 40.81
N LEU A 124 -5.45 -8.86 39.79
CA LEU A 124 -5.05 -8.91 38.38
C LEU A 124 -5.19 -7.53 37.70
N LYS A 125 -4.78 -7.44 36.44
CA LYS A 125 -4.90 -6.21 35.64
C LYS A 125 -5.93 -6.39 34.55
N LEU A 126 -6.78 -5.38 34.39
CA LEU A 126 -7.71 -5.31 33.28
C LEU A 126 -7.00 -4.84 32.01
N VAL A 127 -7.15 -5.60 30.92
CA VAL A 127 -6.53 -5.37 29.62
C VAL A 127 -7.63 -5.34 28.55
N PRO A 128 -7.65 -4.33 27.65
CA PRO A 128 -8.62 -4.28 26.57
C PRO A 128 -8.19 -5.23 25.45
N VAL A 129 -9.06 -6.17 25.07
CA VAL A 129 -8.81 -7.07 23.92
C VAL A 129 -9.44 -6.48 22.67
N ASN A 130 -10.69 -6.02 22.77
CA ASN A 130 -11.40 -5.39 21.67
C ASN A 130 -12.31 -4.26 22.16
N GLU A 131 -11.86 -3.02 21.95
CA GLU A 131 -12.61 -1.80 22.30
C GLU A 131 -13.71 -1.45 21.28
N ASN A 132 -13.62 -2.00 20.06
CA ASN A 132 -14.55 -1.67 18.96
C ASN A 132 -15.83 -2.52 18.98
N ALA A 133 -15.88 -3.55 19.83
CA ALA A 133 -17.07 -4.37 20.00
C ALA A 133 -18.12 -3.65 20.85
N GLU A 134 -19.39 -3.92 20.59
CA GLU A 134 -20.53 -3.47 21.40
C GLU A 134 -21.21 -4.72 21.99
N PRO A 135 -20.99 -5.07 23.27
CA PRO A 135 -20.20 -4.38 24.31
C PRO A 135 -18.67 -4.58 24.18
N PRO A 136 -17.83 -3.66 24.72
CA PRO A 136 -16.37 -3.79 24.65
C PRO A 136 -15.87 -4.99 25.46
N VAL A 137 -14.81 -5.63 24.96
CA VAL A 137 -14.26 -6.86 25.54
C VAL A 137 -12.96 -6.58 26.28
N TYR A 138 -12.95 -6.91 27.57
CA TYR A 138 -11.78 -6.84 28.42
C TYR A 138 -11.42 -8.22 28.95
N ARG A 139 -10.13 -8.42 29.25
CA ARG A 139 -9.61 -9.65 29.85
C ARG A 139 -8.80 -9.32 31.11
N LEU A 140 -8.95 -10.14 32.13
CA LEU A 140 -8.08 -10.12 33.31
C LEU A 140 -6.78 -10.82 32.98
N MET A 141 -5.65 -10.19 33.29
CA MET A 141 -4.32 -10.75 33.03
C MET A 141 -3.34 -10.41 34.12
N SER A 142 -2.39 -11.32 34.33
CA SER A 142 -1.19 -11.06 35.14
C SER A 142 -0.21 -10.15 34.39
N GLY A 143 0.62 -9.41 35.14
CA GLY A 143 1.69 -8.59 34.57
C GLY A 143 2.68 -9.38 33.71
N LYS A 144 2.94 -10.66 34.04
CA LYS A 144 3.81 -11.55 33.25
C LYS A 144 3.17 -11.89 31.91
N GLN A 145 1.90 -12.27 31.90
CA GLN A 145 1.14 -12.57 30.68
C GLN A 145 1.09 -11.36 29.74
N ILE A 146 0.85 -10.16 30.28
CA ILE A 146 0.89 -8.92 29.48
C ILE A 146 2.24 -8.74 28.79
N HIS A 147 3.35 -8.99 29.50
CA HIS A 147 4.68 -8.88 28.92
C HIS A 147 4.91 -9.90 27.80
N GLU A 148 4.55 -11.16 28.03
CA GLU A 148 4.67 -12.22 27.01
C GLU A 148 3.84 -11.90 25.77
N GLU A 149 2.60 -11.44 25.94
CA GLU A 149 1.75 -11.02 24.83
C GLU A 149 2.32 -9.82 24.08
N GLN A 150 2.89 -8.84 24.78
CA GLN A 150 3.61 -7.72 24.16
C GLN A 150 4.80 -8.20 23.34
N MET A 151 5.58 -9.15 23.84
CA MET A 151 6.73 -9.71 23.12
C MET A 151 6.28 -10.48 21.87
N LYS A 152 5.27 -11.35 22.01
CA LYS A 152 4.62 -12.05 20.88
C LYS A 152 4.09 -11.06 19.84
N LEU A 153 3.47 -9.96 20.27
CA LEU A 153 3.01 -8.91 19.35
C LEU A 153 4.16 -8.19 18.66
N ARG A 154 5.22 -7.85 19.37
CA ARG A 154 6.41 -7.20 18.78
C ARG A 154 7.07 -8.09 17.74
N GLU A 155 7.19 -9.39 18.00
CA GLU A 155 7.69 -10.37 17.03
C GLU A 155 6.80 -10.44 15.79
N LYS A 156 5.48 -10.54 15.98
CA LYS A 156 4.50 -10.49 14.89
C LYS A 156 4.53 -9.16 14.13
N GLN A 157 4.82 -8.05 14.78
CA GLN A 157 4.95 -6.74 14.14
C GLN A 157 6.24 -6.64 13.35
N LYS A 158 7.37 -7.16 13.86
CA LYS A 158 8.64 -7.21 13.12
C LYS A 158 8.51 -8.01 11.83
N THR A 159 7.86 -9.18 11.87
CA THR A 159 7.63 -9.98 10.66
C THR A 159 6.69 -9.28 9.66
N LYS A 160 5.66 -8.58 10.16
CA LYS A 160 4.74 -7.80 9.31
C LYS A 160 5.35 -6.49 8.79
N ALA A 161 6.24 -5.85 9.53
CA ALA A 161 6.89 -4.60 9.12
C ALA A 161 7.75 -4.78 7.87
N THR A 162 8.38 -5.95 7.71
CA THR A 162 9.05 -6.37 6.47
C THR A 162 8.10 -6.40 5.27
N GLY A 163 6.79 -6.48 5.50
CA GLY A 163 5.74 -6.53 4.47
C GLY A 163 5.06 -5.20 4.16
N VAL A 164 5.50 -4.05 4.71
CA VAL A 164 4.92 -2.75 4.33
C VAL A 164 5.43 -2.37 2.94
N VAL A 165 4.69 -2.83 1.93
CA VAL A 165 4.95 -2.52 0.52
C VAL A 165 4.57 -1.06 0.27
N GLN A 166 5.55 -0.17 0.36
CA GLN A 166 5.40 1.21 -0.09
C GLN A 166 5.36 1.27 -1.62
N VAL A 167 4.52 2.15 -2.15
CA VAL A 167 4.51 2.50 -3.58
C VAL A 167 5.42 3.70 -3.76
N LYS A 168 6.50 3.55 -4.52
CA LYS A 168 7.40 4.63 -4.92
C LYS A 168 7.02 5.10 -6.33
N ASP A 169 6.74 6.37 -6.47
CA ASP A 169 6.40 6.96 -7.76
C ASP A 169 7.66 7.59 -8.38
N LEU A 170 7.94 7.25 -9.64
CA LEU A 170 9.04 7.83 -10.41
C LEU A 170 8.49 8.34 -11.74
N THR A 171 8.82 9.58 -12.07
CA THR A 171 8.45 10.19 -13.35
C THR A 171 9.67 10.27 -14.25
N LEU A 172 9.55 9.78 -15.48
CA LEU A 172 10.55 9.86 -16.54
C LEU A 172 10.04 10.78 -17.66
N SER A 173 10.96 11.33 -18.44
CA SER A 173 10.65 12.07 -19.66
C SER A 173 10.99 11.24 -20.89
N SER A 174 10.26 11.41 -21.99
CA SER A 174 10.51 10.73 -23.26
C SER A 174 11.92 10.97 -23.82
N ASP A 175 12.45 12.18 -23.64
CA ASP A 175 13.74 12.62 -24.20
C ASP A 175 14.91 12.43 -23.21
N ILE A 176 14.80 11.48 -22.30
CA ILE A 176 15.84 11.21 -21.30
C ILE A 176 17.13 10.71 -21.97
N ALA A 177 18.27 11.24 -21.52
CA ALA A 177 19.57 10.77 -21.99
C ALA A 177 19.85 9.35 -21.48
N LEU A 178 20.57 8.54 -22.27
CA LEU A 178 20.87 7.14 -21.93
C LEU A 178 21.51 6.97 -20.54
N HIS A 179 22.47 7.83 -20.19
CA HIS A 179 23.14 7.77 -18.89
C HIS A 179 22.22 8.07 -17.70
N ASP A 180 21.32 9.04 -17.84
CA ASP A 180 20.34 9.36 -16.78
C ASP A 180 19.32 8.23 -16.67
N LEU A 181 18.85 7.69 -17.81
CA LEU A 181 17.97 6.53 -17.83
C LEU A 181 18.58 5.36 -17.06
N ASP A 182 19.83 4.98 -17.32
CA ASP A 182 20.50 3.89 -16.61
C ASP A 182 20.56 4.12 -15.09
N THR A 183 20.78 5.36 -14.68
CA THR A 183 20.79 5.74 -13.26
C THR A 183 19.40 5.58 -12.62
N LYS A 184 18.34 5.99 -13.33
CA LYS A 184 16.95 5.80 -12.90
C LYS A 184 16.58 4.32 -12.84
N LEU A 185 16.99 3.52 -13.82
CA LEU A 185 16.73 2.08 -13.82
C LEU A 185 17.43 1.38 -12.65
N LYS A 186 18.68 1.73 -12.34
CA LYS A 186 19.38 1.24 -11.13
C LYS A 186 18.63 1.61 -9.85
N GLN A 187 18.09 2.83 -9.77
CA GLN A 187 17.26 3.26 -8.65
C GLN A 187 15.99 2.40 -8.53
N VAL A 188 15.31 2.11 -9.64
CA VAL A 188 14.14 1.22 -9.68
C VAL A 188 14.52 -0.18 -9.18
N THR A 189 15.62 -0.75 -9.66
CA THR A 189 16.13 -2.06 -9.20
C THR A 189 16.35 -2.07 -7.69
N SER A 190 16.99 -1.03 -7.13
CA SER A 190 17.22 -0.92 -5.68
C SER A 190 15.94 -0.85 -4.84
N TRP A 191 14.85 -0.32 -5.41
CA TRP A 191 13.55 -0.29 -4.75
C TRP A 191 12.82 -1.63 -4.84
N LEU A 192 12.95 -2.33 -5.97
CA LEU A 192 12.39 -3.66 -6.16
C LEU A 192 13.07 -4.67 -5.22
N GLU A 193 14.39 -4.58 -5.03
CA GLU A 193 15.14 -5.39 -4.05
C GLU A 193 14.62 -5.20 -2.62
N LYS A 194 14.25 -3.96 -2.25
CA LYS A 194 13.63 -3.62 -0.97
C LYS A 194 12.15 -4.00 -0.88
N LYS A 195 11.64 -4.75 -1.85
CA LYS A 195 10.25 -5.22 -1.96
C LYS A 195 9.21 -4.09 -2.03
N HIS A 196 9.59 -2.95 -2.59
CA HIS A 196 8.64 -1.86 -2.86
C HIS A 196 7.97 -2.04 -4.22
N HIS A 197 6.74 -1.55 -4.36
CA HIS A 197 6.14 -1.36 -5.67
C HIS A 197 6.63 -0.06 -6.27
N VAL A 198 6.87 -0.04 -7.58
CA VAL A 198 7.33 1.16 -8.27
C VAL A 198 6.32 1.54 -9.34
N ARG A 199 5.74 2.74 -9.24
CA ARG A 199 4.92 3.32 -10.29
C ARG A 199 5.81 4.18 -11.18
N LEU A 200 6.01 3.75 -12.41
CA LEU A 200 6.70 4.54 -13.42
C LEU A 200 5.67 5.35 -14.20
N THR A 201 5.91 6.64 -14.37
CA THR A 201 5.11 7.51 -15.23
C THR A 201 6.00 8.17 -16.26
N LEU A 202 5.75 7.92 -17.54
CA LEU A 202 6.44 8.58 -18.65
C LEU A 202 5.63 9.80 -19.09
N LYS A 203 6.27 10.96 -19.10
CA LYS A 203 5.69 12.20 -19.62
C LYS A 203 6.37 12.56 -20.95
N PRO A 204 5.61 12.89 -22.00
CA PRO A 204 6.17 13.44 -23.21
C PRO A 204 6.80 14.80 -22.90
N ARG A 205 7.78 15.19 -23.70
CA ARG A 205 8.19 16.60 -23.75
C ARG A 205 7.04 17.42 -24.35
N ARG A 206 6.91 18.68 -23.93
CA ARG A 206 5.84 19.60 -24.37
C ARG A 206 5.69 19.73 -25.89
N ASP A 207 6.75 19.45 -26.64
CA ASP A 207 6.85 19.60 -28.09
C ASP A 207 6.50 18.31 -28.88
N ARG A 208 6.33 17.17 -28.19
CA ARG A 208 6.16 15.84 -28.82
C ARG A 208 5.05 15.04 -28.14
N SER A 209 3.82 15.52 -28.24
CA SER A 209 2.64 14.88 -27.61
C SER A 209 2.12 13.63 -28.32
N GLU A 210 2.56 13.36 -29.55
CA GLU A 210 2.01 12.29 -30.42
C GLU A 210 2.87 11.02 -30.48
N GLN A 211 3.92 10.91 -29.65
CA GLN A 211 4.74 9.71 -29.63
C GLN A 211 4.01 8.53 -28.94
N PRO A 212 4.22 7.28 -29.38
CA PRO A 212 3.70 6.10 -28.70
C PRO A 212 4.42 5.88 -27.36
N LEU A 213 3.91 6.53 -26.31
CA LEU A 213 4.53 6.54 -24.98
C LEU A 213 4.51 5.17 -24.29
N ASP A 214 3.53 4.33 -24.64
CA ASP A 214 3.39 2.97 -24.18
C ASP A 214 4.52 2.08 -24.68
N THR A 215 4.83 2.12 -25.98
CA THR A 215 5.95 1.36 -26.56
C THR A 215 7.29 1.79 -25.97
N ILE A 216 7.53 3.10 -25.86
CA ILE A 216 8.77 3.65 -25.29
C ILE A 216 8.92 3.20 -23.83
N LEU A 217 7.84 3.25 -23.05
CA LEU A 217 7.88 2.80 -21.66
C LEU A 217 8.15 1.29 -21.56
N ASP A 218 7.59 0.48 -22.45
CA ASP A 218 7.83 -0.96 -22.49
C ASP A 218 9.29 -1.28 -22.84
N GLU A 219 9.87 -0.58 -23.82
CA GLU A 219 11.30 -0.68 -24.16
C GLU A 219 12.20 -0.28 -22.98
N MET A 220 11.88 0.81 -22.27
CA MET A 220 12.64 1.25 -21.10
C MET A 220 12.60 0.21 -19.97
N VAL A 221 11.43 -0.40 -19.73
CA VAL A 221 11.26 -1.45 -18.72
C VAL A 221 11.98 -2.74 -19.14
N GLY A 222 11.99 -3.07 -20.43
CA GLY A 222 12.70 -4.22 -20.97
C GLY A 222 14.22 -4.17 -20.80
N ARG A 223 14.81 -2.98 -20.62
CA ARG A 223 16.24 -2.82 -20.31
C ARG A 223 16.60 -3.20 -18.87
N ILE A 224 15.62 -3.37 -17.98
CA ILE A 224 15.88 -3.76 -16.60
C ILE A 224 16.27 -5.25 -16.57
N THR A 225 17.51 -5.54 -16.18
CA THR A 225 18.06 -6.90 -16.13
C THR A 225 17.45 -7.78 -15.03
N ALA A 226 16.87 -7.18 -13.99
CA ALA A 226 16.32 -7.92 -12.86
C ALA A 226 14.99 -8.62 -13.22
N PRO A 227 14.69 -9.78 -12.62
CA PRO A 227 13.37 -10.40 -12.75
C PRO A 227 12.30 -9.45 -12.18
N LEU A 228 11.27 -9.15 -12.96
CA LEU A 228 10.21 -8.20 -12.62
C LEU A 228 8.83 -8.84 -12.79
N GLY A 229 7.92 -8.49 -11.88
CA GLY A 229 6.49 -8.74 -12.02
C GLY A 229 5.75 -7.45 -12.37
N PHE A 230 4.70 -7.55 -13.19
CA PHE A 230 3.83 -6.43 -13.50
C PHE A 230 2.53 -6.51 -12.70
N VAL A 231 2.21 -5.45 -11.97
CA VAL A 231 0.85 -5.26 -11.41
C VAL A 231 -0.07 -4.65 -12.46
N ASN A 232 0.44 -3.67 -13.20
CA ASN A 232 -0.22 -3.10 -14.36
C ASN A 232 0.80 -2.93 -15.49
N LYS A 233 0.47 -3.48 -16.66
CA LYS A 233 1.26 -3.30 -17.89
C LYS A 233 1.30 -1.82 -18.30
N PRO A 234 2.29 -1.40 -19.12
CA PRO A 234 2.32 -0.06 -19.70
C PRO A 234 1.00 0.29 -20.37
N LYS A 235 0.36 1.37 -19.91
CA LYS A 235 -0.90 1.88 -20.46
C LYS A 235 -0.85 3.39 -20.54
N LEU A 236 -1.54 3.93 -21.54
CA LEU A 236 -1.79 5.36 -21.66
C LEU A 236 -2.79 5.81 -20.58
N ILE A 237 -2.47 6.93 -19.93
CA ILE A 237 -3.22 7.57 -18.86
C ILE A 237 -3.38 9.05 -19.19
N ARG A 238 -4.39 9.71 -18.61
CA ARG A 238 -4.75 11.12 -18.89
C ARG A 238 -4.97 11.36 -20.38
N GLU A 239 -5.84 10.54 -20.98
CA GLU A 239 -6.28 10.72 -22.38
C GLU A 239 -5.10 10.72 -23.37
N GLY A 240 -4.11 9.84 -23.16
CA GLY A 240 -2.93 9.73 -24.04
C GLY A 240 -1.75 10.64 -23.68
N ARG A 241 -1.90 11.55 -22.71
CA ARG A 241 -0.85 12.53 -22.36
C ARG A 241 0.33 11.95 -21.58
N ALA A 242 0.21 10.76 -21.01
CA ALA A 242 1.28 10.09 -20.29
C ALA A 242 1.10 8.57 -20.35
N ALA A 243 2.18 7.81 -20.30
CA ALA A 243 2.11 6.37 -20.05
C ALA A 243 2.46 6.07 -18.58
N SER A 244 1.87 5.04 -18.00
CA SER A 244 2.31 4.54 -16.70
C SER A 244 2.26 3.03 -16.60
N CYS A 245 3.14 2.48 -15.78
CA CYS A 245 3.10 1.08 -15.36
C CYS A 245 3.38 0.97 -13.85
N VAL A 246 2.99 -0.15 -13.26
CA VAL A 246 3.29 -0.45 -11.86
C VAL A 246 4.04 -1.77 -11.80
N LEU A 247 5.30 -1.68 -11.36
CA LEU A 247 6.23 -2.78 -11.20
C LEU A 247 6.20 -3.32 -9.78
N ARG A 248 6.46 -4.62 -9.65
CA ARG A 248 6.51 -5.36 -8.39
C ARG A 248 7.72 -6.31 -8.40
N PRO A 249 8.34 -6.56 -7.23
CA PRO A 249 9.31 -7.64 -7.09
C PRO A 249 8.68 -8.98 -7.52
N PRO A 250 9.45 -9.84 -8.20
CA PRO A 250 8.92 -11.08 -8.78
C PRO A 250 8.41 -12.00 -7.67
N SER A 251 7.29 -12.66 -7.94
CA SER A 251 6.75 -13.65 -7.01
C SER A 251 7.64 -14.90 -6.99
N ALA A 252 7.66 -15.63 -5.87
CA ALA A 252 8.41 -16.89 -5.76
C ALA A 252 8.03 -17.89 -6.87
N LYS A 253 6.76 -17.89 -7.30
CA LYS A 253 6.28 -18.72 -8.42
C LYS A 253 6.84 -18.28 -9.78
N GLU A 254 6.98 -16.97 -9.99
CA GLU A 254 7.51 -16.40 -11.25
C GLU A 254 9.01 -16.65 -11.37
N LEU A 255 9.76 -16.57 -10.26
CA LEU A 255 11.18 -16.94 -10.22
C LEU A 255 11.39 -18.41 -10.56
N GLN A 256 10.54 -19.30 -10.04
CA GLN A 256 10.58 -20.73 -10.39
C GLN A 256 10.26 -20.97 -11.86
N ALA A 257 9.27 -20.28 -12.43
CA ALA A 257 8.93 -20.39 -13.84
C ALA A 257 10.04 -19.87 -14.78
N GLN A 258 10.81 -18.87 -14.34
CA GLN A 258 11.97 -18.35 -15.09
C GLN A 258 13.18 -19.28 -14.99
N GLY A 259 13.38 -19.96 -13.85
CA GLY A 259 14.44 -20.96 -13.66
C GLY A 259 14.22 -22.29 -14.41
N THR A 260 12.97 -22.64 -14.72
CA THR A 260 12.60 -23.88 -15.43
C THR A 260 12.50 -23.71 -16.95
N ARG A 261 12.99 -22.61 -17.54
CA ARG A 261 13.14 -22.56 -19.01
C ARG A 261 14.35 -23.42 -19.43
N PRO A 262 14.16 -24.57 -20.11
CA PRO A 262 15.29 -25.30 -20.65
C PRO A 262 15.98 -24.43 -21.70
N ALA A 263 17.31 -24.40 -21.64
CA ALA A 263 18.14 -23.91 -22.73
C ALA A 263 17.90 -24.78 -23.97
N ALA A 264 16.99 -24.37 -24.85
CA ALA A 264 16.86 -24.86 -26.22
C ALA A 264 17.40 -23.74 -27.12
N GLN A 265 18.69 -23.73 -27.45
CA GLN A 265 19.29 -24.43 -28.59
C GLN A 265 18.46 -24.26 -29.87
N THR A 266 18.92 -23.35 -30.71
CA THR A 266 18.65 -23.26 -32.14
C THR A 266 19.08 -24.57 -32.82
N PRO A 267 18.21 -25.28 -33.55
CA PRO A 267 18.66 -26.17 -34.61
C PRO A 267 18.64 -25.41 -35.93
N SER A 268 19.83 -25.09 -36.42
CA SER A 268 20.09 -24.74 -37.81
C SER A 268 19.69 -25.92 -38.71
N ASN A 269 18.61 -25.76 -39.48
CA ASN A 269 18.29 -26.68 -40.57
C ASN A 269 19.05 -26.25 -41.83
N THR A 270 20.07 -27.02 -42.19
CA THR A 270 20.62 -27.05 -43.56
C THR A 270 20.69 -28.51 -43.98
N PRO A 271 19.92 -28.94 -45.00
CA PRO A 271 19.97 -30.31 -45.46
C PRO A 271 21.17 -30.49 -46.42
N LYS A 272 22.08 -31.41 -46.09
CA LYS A 272 23.04 -31.98 -47.05
C LYS A 272 22.31 -33.04 -47.89
N PRO A 273 22.41 -33.01 -49.24
CA PRO A 273 22.06 -34.16 -50.05
C PRO A 273 23.26 -35.13 -50.11
N ASN A 274 22.98 -36.43 -50.05
CA ASN A 274 23.95 -37.48 -50.34
C ASN A 274 23.47 -38.22 -51.59
N LEU A 275 24.22 -38.14 -52.69
CA LEU A 275 24.09 -39.02 -53.84
C LEU A 275 25.51 -39.43 -54.23
N GLY A 276 25.84 -40.70 -54.04
CA GLY A 276 27.00 -41.32 -54.66
C GLY A 276 26.58 -41.98 -55.96
N GLU A 277 27.40 -41.83 -57.01
CA GLU A 277 27.83 -42.91 -57.92
C GLU A 277 28.86 -42.40 -58.96
N GLN A 278 29.98 -43.13 -59.03
CA GLN A 278 30.81 -43.53 -60.19
C GLN A 278 31.78 -42.55 -60.93
N GLU A 279 33.09 -42.83 -60.71
CA GLU A 279 34.16 -43.15 -61.71
C GLU A 279 34.76 -42.03 -62.64
N PRO A 280 35.96 -42.23 -63.23
CA PRO A 280 37.12 -41.36 -62.99
C PRO A 280 37.58 -40.58 -64.23
N LEU A 281 38.38 -39.53 -64.02
CA LEU A 281 39.07 -38.83 -65.11
C LEU A 281 40.56 -38.70 -64.79
N GLY A 282 41.36 -39.17 -65.74
CA GLY A 282 42.81 -39.29 -65.66
C GLY A 282 43.59 -37.97 -65.75
N SER A 283 44.87 -38.11 -65.42
CA SER A 283 46.03 -37.29 -65.81
C SER A 283 46.02 -36.87 -67.29
N PRO A 284 46.70 -35.78 -67.75
CA PRO A 284 48.12 -35.53 -67.41
C PRO A 284 48.65 -34.08 -67.44
N SER A 285 49.95 -33.99 -67.14
CA SER A 285 50.98 -33.08 -67.69
C SER A 285 51.45 -31.87 -66.85
N GLU A 286 52.69 -32.01 -66.39
CA GLU A 286 53.82 -31.09 -66.56
C GLU A 286 53.57 -29.57 -66.58
N ARG A 287 54.18 -28.86 -65.63
CA ARG A 287 55.46 -28.18 -65.89
C ARG A 287 56.05 -27.54 -64.64
N ASP A 288 57.35 -27.76 -64.52
CA ASP A 288 58.29 -27.05 -63.68
C ASP A 288 58.16 -25.52 -63.79
N ARG A 289 58.36 -24.84 -62.65
CA ARG A 289 59.35 -23.75 -62.53
C ARG A 289 59.50 -23.35 -61.07
N ASP A 290 60.57 -23.88 -60.50
CA ASP A 290 61.67 -23.10 -59.96
C ASP A 290 61.38 -21.71 -59.36
N SER A 291 61.84 -21.61 -58.11
CA SER A 291 62.80 -20.59 -57.65
C SER A 291 62.29 -19.25 -57.11
N GLN A 292 62.49 -19.16 -55.80
CA GLN A 292 63.28 -18.12 -55.11
C GLN A 292 62.70 -16.71 -54.90
N GLN A 293 63.05 -16.20 -53.70
CA GLN A 293 63.19 -14.79 -53.27
C GLN A 293 61.86 -14.06 -53.00
N GLN A 294 61.62 -13.45 -51.84
CA GLN A 294 62.45 -12.91 -50.75
C GLN A 294 61.69 -13.01 -49.42
#